data_AF-A0A8T7EVG5-F1
#
_entry.id   AF-A0A8T7EVG5-F1
#
_cell.length_a   1.000
_cell.length_b   1.000
_cell.length_c   1.000
_cell.angle_alpha   90.00
_cell.angle_beta   90.00
_cell.angle_gamma   90.00
#
_symmetry.space_group_name_H-M   'P 1'
#
loop_
_entity.id
_entity.type
_entity.pdbx_description
1 polymer ?
#
loop_
_entity_poly.entity_id
_entity_poly.type
_entity_poly.pdbx_seq_one_letter_code
_entity_poly.pdbx_strand_id
1 'polypeptide(L)'
;MTFTASIVAATLGERPYKYFESVPSTMDAAREWLLEGALSGSMVIADQQTAGRGRMGRVWVAPDRCALAMSVVMRVKVHWLSQVAMLGGLVVADALVKIGVSDVRLKWPNDVLIGRRKVAGILAESEWDGSNLRGAILGIGVNFAGDFATSELERTSRKHHLGAGP
;
A
#
# COMPACT_ATOMS: atom_id res chain seq x y z
N MET A 1 -1.23 -11.90 15.29
CA MET A 1 0.19 -11.74 14.92
C MET A 1 0.50 -10.26 15.04
N THR A 2 1.50 -9.87 15.84
CA THR A 2 1.85 -8.46 16.06
C THR A 2 3.01 -8.12 15.12
N PHE A 3 2.88 -7.07 14.30
CA PHE A 3 4.05 -6.47 13.67
C PHE A 3 4.82 -5.74 14.78
N THR A 4 6.05 -6.16 15.05
CA THR A 4 6.94 -5.47 15.99
C THR A 4 8.12 -4.91 15.21
N ALA A 5 8.74 -3.86 15.73
CA ALA A 5 9.99 -3.33 15.20
C ALA A 5 11.06 -4.45 15.03
N SER A 6 11.10 -5.43 15.95
CA SER A 6 12.02 -6.57 15.87
C SER A 6 11.74 -7.51 14.70
N ILE A 7 10.47 -7.78 14.37
CA ILE A 7 10.09 -8.60 13.20
C ILE A 7 10.43 -7.86 11.91
N VAL A 8 10.16 -6.55 11.86
CA VAL A 8 10.51 -5.71 10.71
C VAL A 8 12.02 -5.71 10.47
N ALA A 9 12.81 -5.48 11.52
CA ALA A 9 14.27 -5.50 11.45
C ALA A 9 14.80 -6.85 10.94
N ALA A 10 14.32 -7.96 11.52
CA ALA A 10 14.73 -9.31 11.11
C ALA A 10 14.35 -9.62 9.65
N THR A 11 13.20 -9.12 9.18
CA THR A 11 12.70 -9.37 7.82
C THR A 11 13.42 -8.53 6.77
N LEU A 12 13.72 -7.27 7.07
CA LEU A 12 14.32 -6.33 6.11
C LEU A 12 15.84 -6.42 6.04
N GLY A 13 16.49 -6.99 7.06
CA GLY A 13 17.94 -7.09 7.12
C GLY A 13 18.60 -5.71 7.03
N GLU A 14 19.55 -5.56 6.11
CA GLU A 14 20.31 -4.32 5.91
C GLU A 14 19.58 -3.25 5.07
N ARG A 15 18.36 -3.54 4.59
CA ARG A 15 17.61 -2.58 3.77
C ARG A 15 17.28 -1.33 4.61
N PRO A 16 17.51 -0.11 4.10
CA PRO A 16 17.14 1.09 4.85
C PRO A 16 15.63 1.13 5.10
N TYR A 17 15.23 1.27 6.37
CA TYR A 17 13.82 1.43 6.72
C TYR A 17 13.60 2.48 7.83
N LYS A 18 12.41 3.07 7.83
CA LYS A 18 11.84 3.82 8.95
C LYS A 18 10.58 3.09 9.40
N TYR A 19 10.49 2.77 10.69
CA TYR A 19 9.29 2.17 11.29
C TYR A 19 8.64 3.16 12.25
N PHE A 20 7.32 3.21 12.22
CA PHE A 20 6.50 4.07 13.09
C PHE A 20 5.40 3.24 13.74
N GLU A 21 5.19 3.43 15.05
CA GLU A 21 3.98 2.89 15.69
C GLU A 21 2.73 3.58 15.13
N SER A 22 2.78 4.90 14.97
CA SER A 22 1.69 5.70 14.38
C SER A 22 2.26 6.85 13.55
N VAL A 23 1.69 7.08 12.38
CA VAL A 23 2.07 8.16 11.44
C VAL A 23 0.82 8.68 10.72
N PRO A 24 0.76 9.94 10.26
CA PRO A 24 -0.33 10.37 9.39
C PRO A 24 -0.46 9.48 8.14
N SER A 25 0.63 9.30 7.41
CA SER A 25 0.66 8.51 6.18
C SER A 25 2.08 8.02 5.89
N THR A 26 2.25 6.71 5.63
CA THR A 26 3.55 6.18 5.20
C THR A 26 3.99 6.76 3.86
N MET A 27 3.04 7.17 3.01
CA MET A 27 3.34 7.80 1.72
C MET A 27 4.01 9.17 1.91
N ASP A 28 3.58 9.94 2.90
CA ASP A 28 4.14 11.27 3.18
C ASP A 28 5.53 11.17 3.79
N ALA A 29 5.68 10.31 4.79
CA ALA A 29 7.00 10.05 5.37
C ALA A 29 7.98 9.50 4.32
N ALA A 30 7.52 8.67 3.38
CA ALA A 30 8.35 8.19 2.27
C ALA A 30 8.68 9.30 1.25
N ARG A 31 7.76 10.23 1.00
CA ARG A 31 7.99 11.41 0.15
C ARG A 31 9.04 12.31 0.75
N GLU A 32 8.91 12.65 2.02
CA GLU A 32 9.89 13.44 2.76
C GLU A 32 11.26 12.77 2.71
N TRP A 33 11.32 11.46 2.96
CA TRP A 33 12.59 10.76 2.94
C TRP A 33 13.21 10.67 1.53
N LEU A 34 12.40 10.55 0.48
CA LEU A 34 12.86 10.67 -0.91
C LEU A 34 13.51 12.05 -1.16
N LEU A 35 12.90 13.13 -0.66
CA LEU A 35 13.43 14.49 -0.79
C LEU A 35 14.71 14.71 0.03
N GLU A 36 14.85 14.02 1.16
CA GLU A 36 16.09 13.95 1.97
C GLU A 36 17.22 13.13 1.31
N GLY A 37 16.95 12.46 0.18
CA GLY A 37 17.94 11.69 -0.57
C GLY A 37 17.95 10.19 -0.29
N ALA A 38 16.84 9.62 0.20
CA ALA A 38 16.69 8.18 0.36
C ALA A 38 17.08 7.39 -0.91
N LEU A 39 17.66 6.21 -0.68
CA LEU A 39 18.00 5.27 -1.74
C LEU A 39 16.75 4.60 -2.29
N SER A 40 16.82 4.17 -3.56
CA SER A 40 15.75 3.33 -4.11
C SER A 40 15.69 2.02 -3.33
N GLY A 41 14.49 1.60 -2.95
CA GLY A 41 14.25 0.45 -2.09
C GLY A 41 14.14 0.79 -0.60
N SER A 42 14.36 2.04 -0.19
CA SER A 42 14.07 2.49 1.17
C SER A 42 12.59 2.30 1.51
N MET A 43 12.30 1.81 2.71
CA MET A 43 10.94 1.44 3.12
C MET A 43 10.47 2.24 4.34
N VAL A 44 9.25 2.75 4.28
CA VAL A 44 8.54 3.28 5.45
C VAL A 44 7.43 2.31 5.82
N ILE A 45 7.36 1.91 7.09
CA ILE A 45 6.36 0.97 7.61
C ILE A 45 5.68 1.60 8.82
N ALA A 46 4.37 1.41 8.95
CA ALA A 46 3.65 1.81 10.14
C ALA A 46 2.59 0.79 10.57
N ASP A 47 2.39 0.66 11.89
CA ASP A 47 1.29 -0.15 12.44
C ASP A 47 -0.05 0.56 12.33
N GLN A 48 -0.07 1.88 12.53
CA GLN A 48 -1.26 2.71 12.39
C GLN A 48 -1.02 3.89 11.45
N GLN A 49 -2.00 4.16 10.57
CA GLN A 49 -2.09 5.42 9.85
C GLN A 49 -3.29 6.25 10.33
N THR A 50 -3.06 7.48 10.77
CA THR A 50 -4.13 8.39 11.25
C THR A 50 -4.77 9.22 10.13
N ALA A 51 -4.08 9.37 8.99
CA ALA A 51 -4.54 10.12 7.82
C ALA A 51 -4.17 9.39 6.50
N GLY A 52 -4.44 8.08 6.45
CA GLY A 52 -4.01 7.26 5.33
C GLY A 52 -4.66 7.58 4.00
N ARG A 53 -3.87 7.49 2.92
CA ARG A 53 -4.31 7.87 1.56
C ARG A 53 -4.64 6.68 0.67
N GLY A 54 -5.63 6.89 -0.18
CA GLY A 54 -6.00 6.03 -1.30
C GLY A 54 -6.26 6.85 -2.56
N ARG A 55 -6.47 6.15 -3.68
CA ARG A 55 -6.72 6.80 -4.98
C ARG A 55 -7.97 7.68 -4.95
N MET A 56 -7.91 8.78 -5.72
CA MET A 56 -9.03 9.71 -5.92
C MET A 56 -9.56 10.30 -4.60
N GLY A 57 -8.64 10.65 -3.69
CA GLY A 57 -8.98 11.29 -2.42
C GLY A 57 -9.66 10.37 -1.40
N ARG A 58 -9.72 9.06 -1.65
CA ARG A 58 -10.24 8.10 -0.68
C ARG A 58 -9.26 7.92 0.47
N VAL A 59 -9.79 7.63 1.65
CA VAL A 59 -8.98 7.34 2.84
C VAL A 59 -8.66 5.84 2.88
N TRP A 60 -7.40 5.52 3.16
CA TRP A 60 -7.00 4.16 3.54
C TRP A 60 -6.95 4.08 5.06
N VAL A 61 -7.71 3.14 5.64
CA VAL A 61 -7.76 2.93 7.08
C VAL A 61 -6.88 1.74 7.42
N ALA A 62 -5.88 1.96 8.27
CA ALA A 62 -5.06 0.92 8.89
C ALA A 62 -5.24 1.03 10.41
N PRO A 63 -6.26 0.37 10.99
CA PRO A 63 -6.41 0.30 12.44
C PRO A 63 -5.23 -0.47 13.04
N ASP A 64 -4.88 -0.14 14.30
CA ASP A 64 -3.75 -0.77 14.99
C ASP A 64 -3.82 -2.30 14.89
N ARG A 65 -2.72 -2.91 14.45
CA ARG A 65 -2.53 -4.37 14.32
C ARG A 65 -3.52 -5.09 13.38
N CYS A 66 -4.25 -4.35 12.55
CA CYS A 66 -5.24 -4.92 11.63
C CYS A 66 -4.80 -4.91 10.17
N ALA A 67 -3.91 -3.99 9.82
CA ALA A 67 -3.39 -3.83 8.47
C ALA A 67 -1.91 -3.47 8.46
N LEU A 68 -1.22 -3.87 7.40
CA LEU A 68 0.16 -3.53 7.13
C LEU A 68 0.13 -2.31 6.24
N ALA A 69 0.64 -1.19 6.72
CA ALA A 69 0.87 -0.01 5.91
C ALA A 69 2.36 0.12 5.61
N MET A 70 2.72 0.06 4.34
CA MET A 70 4.09 0.29 3.90
C MET A 70 4.15 1.20 2.67
N SER A 71 5.24 1.95 2.54
CA SER A 71 5.55 2.73 1.35
C SER A 71 7.01 2.53 0.96
N VAL A 72 7.26 2.33 -0.33
CA VAL A 72 8.60 2.05 -0.87
C VAL A 72 9.04 3.19 -1.77
N VAL A 73 10.22 3.75 -1.50
CA VAL A 73 10.86 4.75 -2.37
C VAL A 73 11.44 4.04 -3.59
N MET A 74 11.13 4.51 -4.79
CA MET A 74 11.55 3.91 -6.05
C MET A 74 12.16 4.95 -6.99
N ARG A 75 13.30 4.62 -7.61
CA ARG A 75 13.83 5.38 -8.75
C ARG A 75 13.54 4.61 -10.03
N VAL A 76 12.53 5.05 -10.78
CA VAL A 76 12.10 4.43 -12.04
C VAL A 76 12.21 5.42 -13.19
N LYS A 77 12.29 4.93 -14.44
CA LYS A 77 12.19 5.80 -15.62
C LYS A 77 10.75 6.26 -15.81
N VAL A 78 10.56 7.45 -16.38
CA VAL A 78 9.23 8.08 -16.60
C VAL A 78 8.23 7.14 -17.29
N HIS A 79 8.67 6.39 -18.31
CA HIS A 79 7.81 5.46 -19.05
C HIS A 79 7.33 4.25 -18.23
N TRP A 80 7.87 4.02 -17.03
CA TRP A 80 7.45 2.95 -16.11
C TRP A 80 6.49 3.43 -15.02
N LEU A 81 6.19 4.73 -14.93
CA LEU A 81 5.39 5.26 -13.83
C LEU A 81 3.98 4.67 -13.75
N SER A 82 3.32 4.46 -14.90
CA SER A 82 1.96 3.89 -14.94
C SER A 82 1.92 2.43 -14.50
N GLN A 83 3.06 1.73 -14.52
CA GLN A 83 3.19 0.33 -14.16
C GLN A 83 3.59 0.14 -12.68
N VAL A 84 3.99 1.18 -11.95
CA VAL A 84 4.43 1.05 -10.54
C VAL A 84 3.32 0.49 -9.66
N ALA A 85 2.09 0.99 -9.77
CA ALA A 85 0.96 0.46 -9.01
C ALA A 85 0.60 -0.98 -9.40
N MET A 86 0.73 -1.30 -10.69
CA MET A 86 0.53 -2.66 -11.21
C MET A 86 1.53 -3.64 -10.61
N LEU A 87 2.80 -3.27 -10.56
CA LEU A 87 3.86 -4.07 -9.94
C LEU A 87 3.58 -4.31 -8.46
N GLY A 88 3.16 -3.29 -7.71
CA GLY A 88 2.77 -3.46 -6.31
C GLY A 88 1.63 -4.47 -6.12
N GLY A 89 0.61 -4.42 -6.97
CA GLY A 89 -0.50 -5.38 -6.93
C GLY A 89 -0.01 -6.81 -7.19
N LEU A 90 0.81 -7.00 -8.22
CA LEU A 90 1.38 -8.31 -8.55
C LEU A 90 2.24 -8.88 -7.42
N VAL A 91 3.10 -8.06 -6.81
CA VAL A 91 3.96 -8.48 -5.70
C VAL A 91 3.13 -8.93 -4.49
N VAL A 92 2.06 -8.19 -4.15
CA VAL A 92 1.17 -8.58 -3.06
C VAL A 92 0.44 -9.89 -3.39
N ALA A 93 -0.08 -10.03 -4.61
CA ALA A 93 -0.77 -11.25 -5.03
C ALA A 93 0.16 -12.47 -4.99
N ASP A 94 1.38 -12.34 -5.52
CA ASP A 94 2.41 -13.38 -5.50
C ASP A 94 2.82 -13.76 -4.07
N ALA A 95 3.00 -12.76 -3.19
CA ALA A 95 3.29 -13.00 -1.78
C ALA A 95 2.16 -13.79 -1.07
N LEU A 96 0.89 -13.45 -1.32
CA LEU A 96 -0.26 -14.15 -0.76
C LEU A 96 -0.35 -15.60 -1.25
N VAL A 97 -0.12 -15.85 -2.54
CA VAL A 97 -0.10 -17.20 -3.11
C VAL A 97 1.02 -18.04 -2.49
N LYS A 98 2.22 -17.47 -2.32
CA LYS A 98 3.38 -18.15 -1.71
C LYS A 98 3.15 -18.57 -0.26
N ILE A 99 2.34 -17.84 0.49
CA ILE A 99 1.96 -18.21 1.87
C ILE A 99 0.71 -19.09 1.93
N GLY A 100 0.24 -19.62 0.79
CA GLY A 100 -0.83 -20.62 0.70
C GLY A 100 -2.26 -20.05 0.58
N VAL A 101 -2.42 -18.75 0.34
CA VAL A 101 -3.75 -18.16 0.13
C VAL A 101 -4.30 -18.57 -1.24
N SER A 102 -5.51 -19.13 -1.25
CA SER A 102 -6.23 -19.52 -2.46
C SER A 102 -7.16 -18.41 -2.96
N ASP A 103 -7.53 -18.46 -4.25
CA ASP A 103 -8.46 -17.51 -4.91
C ASP A 103 -8.03 -16.03 -4.81
N VAL A 104 -6.71 -15.79 -4.88
CA VAL A 104 -6.13 -14.45 -4.98
C VAL A 104 -6.38 -13.89 -6.38
N ARG A 105 -6.93 -12.67 -6.46
CA ARG A 105 -7.25 -12.00 -7.73
C ARG A 105 -6.75 -10.57 -7.75
N LEU A 106 -6.34 -10.11 -8.92
CA LEU A 106 -6.05 -8.70 -9.17
C LEU A 106 -7.30 -8.04 -9.77
N LYS A 107 -7.80 -6.98 -9.13
CA LYS A 107 -8.78 -6.08 -9.72
C LYS A 107 -8.07 -4.80 -10.12
N TRP A 108 -7.92 -4.62 -11.42
CA TRP A 108 -7.28 -3.44 -11.97
C TRP A 108 -7.99 -2.14 -11.55
N PRO A 109 -7.24 -1.06 -11.30
CA PRO A 109 -5.80 -0.95 -11.50
C PRO A 109 -4.94 -1.28 -10.26
N ASN A 110 -5.52 -1.47 -9.07
CA ASN A 110 -4.75 -1.30 -7.83
C ASN A 110 -5.29 -2.05 -6.60
N ASP A 111 -6.22 -3.00 -6.78
CA ASP A 111 -6.80 -3.76 -5.68
C ASP A 111 -6.40 -5.24 -5.78
N VAL A 112 -6.05 -5.85 -4.65
CA VAL A 112 -5.88 -7.31 -4.52
C VAL A 112 -7.03 -7.86 -3.72
N LEU A 113 -7.61 -8.97 -4.20
CA LEU A 113 -8.80 -9.59 -3.66
C LEU A 113 -8.52 -11.05 -3.27
N ILE A 114 -9.25 -11.53 -2.28
CA ILE A 114 -9.46 -12.97 -2.04
C ILE A 114 -10.94 -13.24 -2.33
N GLY A 115 -11.20 -14.05 -3.35
CA GLY A 115 -12.51 -14.17 -3.96
C GLY A 115 -13.07 -12.83 -4.42
N ARG A 116 -14.09 -12.31 -3.74
CA ARG A 116 -14.73 -11.03 -4.06
C ARG A 116 -14.39 -9.90 -3.07
N ARG A 117 -13.61 -10.19 -2.02
CA ARG A 117 -13.30 -9.22 -0.96
C ARG A 117 -11.94 -8.60 -1.22
N LYS A 118 -11.87 -7.27 -1.17
CA LYS A 118 -10.61 -6.53 -1.25
C LYS A 118 -9.80 -6.74 0.02
N VAL A 119 -8.56 -7.19 -0.13
CA VAL A 119 -7.62 -7.43 0.97
C VAL A 119 -6.40 -6.52 0.92
N ALA A 120 -6.07 -5.95 -0.25
CA ALA A 120 -5.02 -4.95 -0.34
C ALA A 120 -5.37 -3.83 -1.30
N GLY A 121 -4.83 -2.65 -1.03
CA GLY A 121 -4.87 -1.48 -1.89
C GLY A 121 -3.46 -0.99 -2.19
N ILE A 122 -3.23 -0.65 -3.46
CA ILE A 122 -1.97 -0.12 -3.94
C ILE A 122 -2.15 1.34 -4.34
N LEU A 123 -1.17 2.17 -4.02
CA LEU A 123 -1.10 3.57 -4.42
C LEU A 123 0.30 3.85 -4.97
N ALA A 124 0.39 4.51 -6.11
CA ALA A 124 1.66 5.00 -6.64
C ALA A 124 1.54 6.49 -6.87
N GLU A 125 2.49 7.25 -6.31
CA GLU A 125 2.61 8.69 -6.50
C GLU A 125 4.04 8.98 -6.99
N SER A 126 4.18 9.95 -7.89
CA SER A 126 5.48 10.36 -8.45
C SER A 126 5.86 11.73 -7.95
N GLU A 127 7.15 11.94 -7.69
CA GLU A 127 7.71 13.22 -7.28
C GLU A 127 8.51 13.86 -8.41
N TRP A 128 8.21 15.12 -8.71
CA TRP A 128 8.80 15.85 -9.83
C TRP A 128 9.37 17.18 -9.35
N ASP A 129 10.47 17.59 -9.98
CA ASP A 129 11.00 18.94 -9.92
C ASP A 129 11.08 19.50 -11.34
N GLY A 130 10.10 20.34 -11.68
CA GLY A 130 9.85 20.74 -13.07
C GLY A 130 9.59 19.52 -13.94
N SER A 131 10.43 19.32 -14.97
CA SER A 131 10.38 18.16 -15.87
C SER A 131 11.23 16.98 -15.41
N ASN A 132 11.94 17.11 -14.28
CA ASN A 132 12.83 16.07 -13.76
C ASN A 132 12.10 15.18 -12.75
N LEU A 133 12.02 13.88 -13.04
CA LEU A 133 11.45 12.90 -12.11
C LEU A 133 12.44 12.65 -10.97
N ARG A 134 12.06 13.04 -9.75
CA ARG A 134 12.83 12.77 -8.52
C ARG A 134 12.72 11.31 -8.09
N GLY A 135 11.53 10.73 -8.23
CA GLY A 135 11.26 9.33 -7.91
C GLY A 135 9.77 9.01 -7.91
N ALA A 136 9.43 7.78 -7.50
CA ALA A 136 8.08 7.33 -7.25
C ALA A 136 7.99 6.69 -5.87
N ILE A 137 6.81 6.71 -5.28
CA ILE A 137 6.50 6.11 -4.00
C ILE A 137 5.41 5.09 -4.23
N LEU A 138 5.68 3.84 -3.86
CA LEU A 138 4.74 2.75 -3.94
C LEU A 138 4.18 2.45 -2.55
N GLY A 139 2.97 2.90 -2.28
CA GLY A 139 2.18 2.58 -1.10
C GLY A 139 1.46 1.25 -1.26
N ILE A 140 1.57 0.40 -0.24
CA ILE A 140 0.93 -0.90 -0.15
C ILE A 140 0.24 -0.99 1.21
N GLY A 141 -1.08 -1.13 1.19
CA GLY A 141 -1.89 -1.43 2.36
C GLY A 141 -2.44 -2.85 2.27
N VAL A 142 -2.16 -3.72 3.24
CA VAL A 142 -2.67 -5.11 3.27
C VAL A 142 -3.42 -5.39 4.57
N ASN A 143 -4.65 -5.84 4.47
CA ASN A 143 -5.50 -6.24 5.58
C ASN A 143 -5.22 -7.70 5.97
N PHE A 144 -4.85 -7.98 7.22
CA PHE A 144 -4.52 -9.34 7.69
C PHE A 144 -5.23 -9.78 8.97
N ALA A 145 -5.77 -8.84 9.76
CA ALA A 145 -6.62 -9.14 10.91
C ALA A 145 -7.67 -8.04 11.04
N GLY A 146 -8.94 -8.39 11.19
CA GLY A 146 -10.00 -7.40 11.31
C GLY A 146 -11.32 -7.98 10.86
N ASP A 147 -12.36 -7.77 11.67
CA ASP A 147 -13.72 -7.97 11.22
C ASP A 147 -14.11 -6.81 10.29
N PHE A 148 -13.64 -6.87 9.04
CA PHE A 148 -13.96 -5.86 8.04
C PHE A 148 -15.44 -5.87 7.64
N ALA A 149 -16.26 -6.81 8.17
CA ALA A 149 -17.70 -6.85 7.96
C ALA A 149 -18.44 -5.67 8.62
N THR A 150 -17.85 -5.04 9.65
CA THR A 150 -18.47 -3.90 10.36
C THR A 150 -17.83 -2.55 10.04
N SER A 151 -16.68 -2.54 9.35
CA SER A 151 -16.06 -1.31 8.89
C SER A 151 -16.80 -0.72 7.69
N GLU A 152 -16.84 0.61 7.58
CA GLU A 152 -17.44 1.36 6.47
C GLU A 152 -16.85 1.01 5.06
N LEU A 153 -15.83 0.14 5.04
CA LEU A 153 -15.26 -0.54 3.89
C LEU A 153 -16.23 -1.52 3.20
N GLU A 154 -17.21 -2.11 3.91
CA GLU A 154 -18.29 -2.89 3.26
C GLU A 154 -19.05 -2.02 2.24
N ARG A 155 -19.21 -0.72 2.55
CA ARG A 155 -19.96 0.24 1.74
C ARG A 155 -19.22 0.71 0.49
N THR A 156 -17.88 0.68 0.49
CA THR A 156 -17.08 0.99 -0.71
C THR A 156 -16.99 -0.19 -1.68
N SER A 157 -17.24 -1.43 -1.22
CA SER A 157 -17.34 -2.60 -2.09
C SER A 157 -18.72 -2.75 -2.75
N ARG A 158 -19.79 -2.16 -2.19
CA ARG A 158 -21.17 -2.23 -2.74
C ARG A 158 -21.56 -1.07 -3.67
N LYS A 159 -20.91 0.10 -3.59
CA LYS A 159 -21.34 1.30 -4.34
C LYS A 159 -21.18 1.27 -5.88
N HIS A 160 -20.72 0.17 -6.48
CA HIS A 160 -20.77 -0.01 -7.94
C HIS A 160 -21.93 -0.88 -8.45
N HIS A 161 -22.87 -1.27 -7.58
CA HIS A 161 -24.19 -1.74 -8.02
C HIS A 161 -25.22 -0.68 -7.67
N LEU A 162 -25.43 0.28 -8.58
CA LEU A 162 -26.72 0.90 -8.91
C LEU A 162 -26.45 1.90 -10.04
N GLY A 163 -26.70 1.41 -11.26
CA GLY A 163 -26.66 2.15 -12.51
C GLY A 163 -27.59 1.46 -13.51
N ALA A 164 -28.88 1.64 -13.27
CA ALA A 164 -30.04 1.58 -14.17
C ALA A 164 -30.03 0.59 -15.37
N GLY A 165 -30.84 -0.47 -15.23
CA GLY A 165 -31.87 -0.92 -16.17
C GLY A 165 -31.50 -1.32 -17.61
N PRO A 166 -32.47 -1.80 -18.41
CA PRO A 166 -33.90 -1.97 -18.10
C PRO A 166 -34.25 -3.29 -17.37
#